data_AF-A0A933E3T9-F1
#
_entry.id   AF-A0A933E3T9-F1
#
_cell.length_a   1.000
_cell.length_b   1.000
_cell.length_c   1.000
_cell.angle_alpha   90.00
_cell.angle_beta   90.00
_cell.angle_gamma   90.00
#
_symmetry.space_group_name_H-M   'P 1'
#
loop_
_entity.id
_entity.type
_entity.pdbx_description
1 polymer ?
#
loop_
_entity_poly.entity_id
_entity_poly.type
_entity_poly.pdbx_seq_one_letter_code
_entity_poly.pdbx_strand_id
1 'polypeptide(L)'
;MSLRDALIKAGVVTQKDLEKEKVRKQHVKTSEKIKKDQLRIMCDACGKTAPDVEQYQHRVGLIAGKEWLCLMCADEYQIDDQLRQTAQSSHARSGMFQRRYGRTKRNR
;
A
#
# COMPACT_ATOMS: atom_id res chain seq x y z
N MET A 1 33.26 7.66 -27.76
CA MET A 1 32.79 8.78 -26.92
C MET A 1 31.34 8.52 -26.56
N SER A 2 31.00 8.43 -25.28
CA SER A 2 29.60 8.30 -24.84
C SER A 2 28.87 9.63 -25.03
N LEU A 3 27.58 9.59 -25.35
CA LEU A 3 26.74 10.79 -25.51
C LEU A 3 26.74 11.66 -24.25
N ARG A 4 26.91 11.04 -23.07
CA ARG A 4 27.06 11.75 -21.78
C ARG A 4 28.37 12.53 -21.69
N ASP A 5 29.47 11.97 -22.18
CA ASP A 5 30.79 12.62 -22.13
C ASP A 5 30.85 13.80 -23.11
N ALA A 6 30.16 13.69 -24.25
CA ALA A 6 30.02 14.79 -25.20
C ALA A 6 29.23 15.98 -24.61
N LEU A 7 28.18 15.71 -23.83
CA LEU A 7 27.36 16.74 -23.18
C LEU A 7 28.10 17.47 -22.05
N ILE A 8 28.95 16.76 -21.29
CA ILE A 8 29.80 17.37 -20.26
C ILE A 8 30.88 18.24 -20.91
N LYS A 9 31.50 17.75 -21.99
CA LYS A 9 32.53 18.50 -22.73
C LYS A 9 31.97 19.74 -23.44
N ALA A 10 30.69 19.72 -23.83
CA ALA A 10 29.98 20.86 -24.40
C ALA A 10 29.53 21.90 -23.36
N GLY A 11 29.75 21.67 -22.05
CA GLY A 11 29.35 22.59 -20.97
C GLY A 11 27.84 22.66 -20.72
N VAL A 12 27.05 21.79 -21.35
CA VAL A 12 25.58 21.76 -21.24
C VAL A 12 25.14 21.14 -19.92
N VAL A 13 25.92 20.21 -19.38
CA VAL A 13 25.65 19.55 -18.10
C VAL A 13 26.93 19.55 -17.28
N THR A 14 26.86 20.11 -16.06
CA THR A 14 28.01 20.08 -15.16
C THR A 14 28.02 18.79 -14.34
N GLN A 15 29.20 18.41 -13.85
CA GLN A 15 29.36 17.23 -12.99
C GLN A 15 28.52 17.33 -11.71
N LYS A 16 28.31 18.55 -11.20
CA LYS A 16 27.43 18.87 -10.06
C LYS A 16 25.95 18.62 -10.36
N ASP A 17 25.50 18.84 -11.60
CA ASP A 17 24.11 18.60 -12.00
C ASP A 17 23.81 17.09 -12.04
N LEU A 18 24.78 16.28 -12.48
CA LEU A 18 24.68 14.82 -12.47
C LEU A 18 24.64 14.26 -11.03
N GLU A 19 25.43 14.83 -10.11
CA GLU A 19 25.37 14.48 -8.69
C GLU A 19 24.01 14.83 -8.07
N LYS A 20 23.50 16.03 -8.32
CA LYS A 20 22.16 16.44 -7.87
C LYS A 20 21.06 15.53 -8.44
N GLU A 21 21.15 15.13 -9.71
CA GLU A 21 20.20 14.23 -10.34
C GLU A 21 20.23 12.83 -9.71
N LYS A 22 21.43 12.31 -9.39
CA LYS A 22 21.58 11.03 -8.67
C LYS A 22 20.96 11.08 -7.28
N VAL A 23 21.23 12.14 -6.51
CA VAL A 23 20.66 12.33 -5.16
C VAL A 23 19.15 12.45 -5.23
N ARG A 24 18.60 13.23 -6.19
CA ARG A 24 17.16 13.30 -6.43
C ARG A 24 16.55 11.93 -6.73
N LYS A 25 17.14 11.16 -7.64
CA LYS A 25 16.66 9.80 -7.97
C LYS A 25 16.68 8.88 -6.74
N GLN A 26 17.68 9.00 -5.88
CA GLN A 26 17.75 8.23 -4.64
C GLN A 26 16.64 8.64 -3.66
N HIS A 27 16.41 9.93 -3.46
CA HIS A 27 15.32 10.41 -2.59
C HIS A 27 13.94 10.03 -3.11
N VAL A 28 13.71 10.09 -4.42
CA VAL A 28 12.44 9.64 -5.02
C VAL A 28 12.21 8.16 -4.76
N LYS A 29 13.22 7.30 -5.00
CA LYS A 29 13.12 5.86 -4.70
C LYS A 29 12.81 5.58 -3.22
N THR A 30 13.46 6.30 -2.30
CA THR A 30 13.17 6.18 -0.86
C THR A 30 11.73 6.61 -0.55
N SER A 31 11.25 7.71 -1.15
CA SER A 31 9.88 8.18 -0.96
C SER A 31 8.82 7.21 -1.51
N GLU A 32 9.09 6.58 -2.66
CA GLU A 32 8.21 5.55 -3.24
C GLU A 32 8.16 4.30 -2.35
N LYS A 33 9.31 3.91 -1.77
CA LYS A 33 9.39 2.83 -0.80
C LYS A 33 8.55 3.15 0.45
N ILE A 34 8.71 4.35 1.02
CA ILE A 34 7.94 4.80 2.19
C ILE A 34 6.43 4.79 1.88
N LYS A 35 6.00 5.26 0.71
CA LYS A 35 4.58 5.21 0.30
C LYS A 35 4.05 3.79 0.17
N LYS A 36 4.85 2.84 -0.33
CA LYS A 36 4.47 1.41 -0.36
C LYS A 36 4.38 0.78 1.03
N ASP A 37 5.19 1.27 1.96
CA ASP A 37 5.23 0.81 3.36
C ASP A 37 4.18 1.53 4.24
N GLN A 38 3.49 2.55 3.73
CA GLN A 38 2.40 3.23 4.44
C GLN A 38 1.16 2.32 4.50
N LEU A 39 1.02 1.62 5.61
CA LEU A 39 -0.17 0.85 5.95
C LEU A 39 -1.31 1.80 6.29
N ARG A 40 -2.47 1.59 5.68
CA ARG A 40 -3.70 2.26 6.09
C ARG A 40 -4.25 1.55 7.32
N ILE A 41 -4.32 2.29 8.43
CA ILE A 41 -4.71 1.76 9.75
C ILE A 41 -6.07 2.25 10.22
N MET A 42 -6.76 3.13 9.49
CA MET A 42 -8.08 3.64 9.91
C MET A 42 -9.20 2.90 9.17
N CYS A 43 -10.18 2.43 9.94
CA CYS A 43 -11.39 1.77 9.42
C CYS A 43 -12.46 2.80 9.03
N ASP A 44 -12.99 2.72 7.82
CA ASP A 44 -14.01 3.63 7.30
C ASP A 44 -15.40 3.37 7.91
N ALA A 45 -15.65 2.14 8.40
CA ALA A 45 -16.91 1.78 9.05
C ALA A 45 -17.02 2.35 10.46
N CYS A 46 -16.07 2.04 11.33
CA CYS A 46 -16.12 2.43 12.75
C CYS A 46 -15.24 3.64 13.12
N GLY A 47 -14.42 4.15 12.20
CA GLY A 47 -13.52 5.28 12.44
C GLY A 47 -12.33 4.98 13.36
N LYS A 48 -12.19 3.75 13.85
CA LYS A 48 -11.13 3.36 14.76
C LYS A 48 -9.85 3.04 14.01
N THR A 49 -8.73 3.29 14.68
CA THR A 49 -7.41 2.84 14.24
C THR A 49 -7.22 1.37 14.62
N ALA A 50 -6.89 0.53 13.65
CA ALA A 50 -6.63 -0.89 13.84
C ALA A 50 -5.50 -1.37 12.90
N PRO A 51 -4.63 -2.29 13.33
CA PRO A 51 -3.49 -2.76 12.54
C PRO A 51 -3.86 -3.77 11.43
N ASP A 52 -5.09 -4.25 11.46
CA ASP A 52 -5.69 -5.32 10.64
C ASP A 52 -6.67 -4.78 9.60
N VAL A 53 -6.63 -3.47 9.32
CA VAL A 53 -7.46 -2.86 8.29
C VAL A 53 -7.04 -3.40 6.92
N GLU A 54 -8.01 -3.79 6.11
CA GLU A 54 -7.80 -4.28 4.75
C GLU A 54 -8.88 -3.70 3.82
N GLN A 55 -8.59 -3.68 2.51
CA GLN A 55 -9.55 -3.22 1.52
C GLN A 55 -10.44 -4.39 1.06
N TYR A 56 -11.75 -4.19 1.12
CA TYR A 56 -12.78 -5.14 0.71
C TYR A 56 -13.63 -4.55 -0.41
N GLN A 57 -13.76 -5.28 -1.51
CA GLN A 57 -14.68 -4.92 -2.57
C GLN A 57 -16.02 -5.61 -2.34
N HIS A 58 -16.90 -4.99 -1.54
CA HIS A 58 -18.21 -5.54 -1.20
C HIS A 58 -19.36 -4.72 -1.79
N ARG A 59 -20.57 -5.29 -1.75
CA ARG A 59 -21.82 -4.65 -2.20
C ARG A 59 -22.83 -4.40 -1.07
N VAL A 60 -22.40 -4.52 0.18
CA VAL A 60 -23.23 -4.25 1.37
C VAL A 60 -23.67 -2.78 1.40
N GLY A 61 -24.98 -2.54 1.33
CA GLY A 61 -25.54 -1.18 1.24
C GLY A 61 -25.37 -0.33 2.50
N LEU A 62 -25.36 -0.94 3.70
CA LEU A 62 -25.22 -0.23 4.98
C LEU A 62 -23.89 0.54 5.09
N ILE A 63 -22.86 0.08 4.40
CA ILE A 63 -21.52 0.66 4.37
C ILE A 63 -21.08 0.96 2.94
N ALA A 64 -22.03 1.38 2.09
CA ALA A 64 -21.75 1.78 0.73
C ALA A 64 -20.63 2.86 0.68
N GLY A 65 -19.63 2.63 -0.16
CA GLY A 65 -18.47 3.52 -0.30
C GLY A 65 -17.36 3.37 0.76
N LYS A 66 -17.52 2.46 1.72
CA LYS A 66 -16.52 2.21 2.78
C LYS A 66 -15.76 0.92 2.52
N GLU A 67 -14.65 0.99 1.81
CA GLU A 67 -13.91 -0.20 1.39
C GLU A 67 -12.82 -0.62 2.39
N TRP A 68 -12.31 0.29 3.22
CA TRP A 68 -11.24 -0.02 4.18
C TRP A 68 -11.82 -0.38 5.53
N LEU A 69 -11.79 -1.67 5.87
CA LEU A 69 -12.46 -2.21 7.04
C LEU A 69 -11.47 -2.95 7.93
N CYS A 70 -11.59 -2.78 9.25
CA CYS A 70 -10.95 -3.69 10.19
C CYS A 70 -11.68 -5.03 10.21
N LEU A 71 -11.02 -6.07 10.72
CA LEU A 71 -11.53 -7.44 10.73
C LEU A 71 -12.88 -7.54 11.44
N MET A 72 -13.04 -6.84 12.56
CA MET A 72 -14.30 -6.85 13.32
C MET A 72 -15.46 -6.27 12.53
N CYS A 73 -15.27 -5.14 11.81
CA CYS A 73 -16.32 -4.57 10.98
C CYS A 73 -16.60 -5.47 9.77
N ALA A 74 -15.57 -6.04 9.14
CA ALA A 74 -15.77 -6.97 8.04
C ALA A 74 -16.59 -8.20 8.48
N ASP A 75 -16.40 -8.69 9.71
CA ASP A 75 -17.21 -9.78 10.29
C ASP A 75 -18.62 -9.34 10.68
N GLU A 76 -18.78 -8.16 11.29
CA GLU A 76 -20.07 -7.60 11.69
C GLU A 76 -21.01 -7.41 10.48
N TYR A 77 -20.47 -6.92 9.37
CA TYR A 77 -21.19 -6.77 8.11
C TYR A 77 -21.20 -8.04 7.23
N GLN A 78 -20.72 -9.16 7.76
CA GLN A 78 -20.70 -10.46 7.08
C GLN A 78 -20.05 -10.41 5.68
N ILE A 79 -18.99 -9.63 5.53
CA ILE A 79 -18.25 -9.51 4.27
C ILE A 79 -17.30 -10.68 4.12
N ASP A 80 -17.46 -11.43 3.04
CA ASP A 80 -16.58 -12.55 2.71
C ASP A 80 -15.13 -12.09 2.50
N ASP A 81 -14.18 -12.80 3.11
CA ASP A 81 -12.75 -12.52 2.98
C ASP A 81 -12.22 -12.79 1.56
N GLN A 82 -12.94 -13.53 0.73
CA GLN A 82 -12.63 -13.66 -0.71
C GLN A 82 -12.65 -12.31 -1.44
N LEU A 83 -13.48 -11.37 -0.97
CA LEU A 83 -13.60 -10.03 -1.52
C LEU A 83 -12.47 -9.09 -1.07
N ARG A 84 -11.56 -9.57 -0.20
CA ARG A 84 -10.39 -8.83 0.24
C ARG A 84 -9.40 -8.65 -0.91
N GLN A 85 -9.07 -7.39 -1.20
CA GLN A 85 -8.14 -7.01 -2.27
C GLN A 85 -6.69 -6.91 -1.76
N THR A 86 -6.50 -6.55 -0.49
CA THR A 86 -5.18 -6.33 0.10
C THR A 86 -4.77 -7.42 1.09
N ALA A 87 -3.48 -7.42 1.42
CA ALA A 87 -2.88 -8.21 2.49
C ALA A 87 -1.80 -7.36 3.17
N GLN A 88 -2.21 -6.22 3.71
CA GLN A 88 -1.27 -5.22 4.23
C GLN A 88 -0.86 -5.54 5.67
N SER A 89 -1.78 -6.07 6.47
CA SER A 89 -1.53 -6.45 7.85
C SER A 89 -0.56 -7.64 7.95
N SER A 90 0.22 -7.68 9.03
CA SER A 90 1.12 -8.80 9.30
C SER A 90 0.38 -10.13 9.34
N HIS A 91 -0.80 -10.15 9.96
CA HIS A 91 -1.68 -11.32 10.05
C HIS A 91 -2.15 -11.81 8.67
N ALA A 92 -2.53 -10.90 7.77
CA ALA A 92 -2.89 -11.26 6.40
C ALA A 92 -1.70 -11.83 5.63
N ARG A 93 -0.49 -11.26 5.80
CA ARG A 93 0.73 -11.74 5.11
C ARG A 93 1.22 -13.08 5.63
N SER A 94 1.10 -13.33 6.93
CA SER A 94 1.56 -14.57 7.55
C SER A 94 0.53 -15.72 7.48
N GLY A 95 -0.64 -15.48 6.88
CA GLY A 95 -1.73 -16.45 6.84
C GLY A 95 -2.37 -16.72 8.22
N MET A 96 -2.08 -15.88 9.21
CA MET A 96 -2.67 -15.94 10.57
C MET A 96 -3.93 -15.07 10.70
N PHE A 97 -4.40 -14.49 9.60
CA PHE A 97 -5.68 -13.79 9.57
C PHE A 97 -6.78 -14.80 9.93
N GLN A 98 -7.57 -14.52 10.96
CA GLN A 98 -8.62 -15.40 11.42
C GLN A 98 -9.92 -14.61 11.53
N ARG A 99 -10.89 -14.97 10.69
CA ARG A 99 -12.23 -14.39 10.69
C ARG A 99 -13.13 -15.17 11.63
N ARG A 100 -14.02 -14.47 12.33
CA ARG A 100 -15.13 -15.12 13.05
C ARG A 100 -16.23 -15.56 12.08
N TYR A 101 -16.38 -14.83 10.97
CA TYR A 101 -17.37 -15.12 9.95
C TYR A 101 -16.70 -15.63 8.66
N GLY A 102 -17.23 -16.74 8.13
CA GLY A 102 -16.86 -17.24 6.80
C GLY A 102 -15.45 -17.84 6.71
N ARG A 103 -15.04 -18.18 5.47
CA ARG A 103 -13.71 -18.71 5.19
C ARG A 103 -12.72 -17.57 5.05
N THR A 104 -11.53 -17.73 5.62
CA THR A 104 -10.44 -16.77 5.41
C THR A 104 -9.69 -17.07 4.11
N LYS A 105 -9.41 -16.02 3.32
CA LYS A 105 -8.61 -16.09 2.11
C LYS A 105 -7.15 -16.34 2.49
N ARG A 106 -6.59 -17.45 1.98
CA ARG A 106 -5.16 -17.75 2.09
C ARG A 106 -4.42 -16.94 1.03
N ASN A 107 -3.55 -16.04 1.47
CA ASN A 107 -2.61 -15.38 0.58
C ASN A 107 -1.46 -16.36 0.36
N ARG A 108 -1.30 -16.86 -0.87
CA ARG A 108 -0.21 -17.75 -1.27
C ARG A 108 1.04 -16.95 -1.57
#